data_AF-A0A8C6XKZ1-F1
#
_entry.id   AF-A0A8C6XKZ1-F1
#
_cell.length_a   1.000
_cell.length_b   1.000
_cell.length_c   1.000
_cell.angle_alpha   90.00
_cell.angle_beta   90.00
_cell.angle_gamma   90.00
#
_symmetry.space_group_name_H-M   'P 1'
#
loop_
_entity.id
_entity.type
_entity.pdbx_description
1 polymer ?
#
loop_
_entity_poly.entity_id
_entity_poly.type
_entity_poly.pdbx_seq_one_letter_code
_entity_poly.pdbx_strand_id
1 'polypeptide(L)'
;MFGSNLDVQLIAARTENTHVMWKVFHNSITLIVLSSEEDASDFSLGRLLENVFNAMVLILGLEELTNVRNIERLKKDLKSCYKLIDSFLERGKSFADLTQCVECIIMPSRAILQECLEAFASAAESRFGCLLVGSHILCATEQWWQLAAPEAMLLVWLVRSLSPHSSRDLPVYLPQGSPTVPHRFLTFQLVPDMEIVLLCGPNPSLQCVTDEVSVLYFKCV
;
A
#
# COMPACT_ATOMS: atom_id res chain seq x y z
N MET A 1 -18.34 -18.33 -15.70
CA MET A 1 -18.70 -16.89 -15.62
C MET A 1 -19.47 -16.52 -16.90
N PHE A 2 -20.25 -15.43 -16.96
CA PHE A 2 -21.11 -15.13 -18.11
C PHE A 2 -20.36 -15.24 -19.45
N GLY A 3 -20.82 -16.12 -20.36
CA GLY A 3 -20.20 -16.33 -21.67
C GLY A 3 -18.96 -17.25 -21.70
N SER A 4 -18.48 -17.76 -20.56
CA SER A 4 -17.25 -18.57 -20.53
C SER A 4 -17.35 -19.88 -21.32
N ASN A 5 -18.57 -20.38 -21.54
CA ASN A 5 -18.81 -21.57 -22.36
C ASN A 5 -18.73 -21.29 -23.87
N LEU A 6 -18.61 -20.02 -24.25
CA LEU A 6 -18.52 -19.53 -25.63
C LEU A 6 -17.18 -18.82 -25.90
N ASP A 7 -16.19 -18.98 -25.01
CA ASP A 7 -14.91 -18.25 -25.03
C ASP A 7 -15.06 -16.72 -25.05
N VAL A 8 -16.18 -16.20 -24.54
CA VAL A 8 -16.42 -14.76 -24.41
C VAL A 8 -16.33 -14.37 -22.93
N GLN A 9 -15.51 -13.36 -22.64
CA GLN A 9 -15.39 -12.78 -21.31
C GLN A 9 -16.16 -11.47 -21.25
N LEU A 10 -17.24 -11.44 -20.47
CA LEU A 10 -17.90 -10.19 -20.11
C LEU A 10 -17.07 -9.49 -19.03
N ILE A 11 -16.65 -8.25 -19.29
CA ILE A 11 -15.70 -7.48 -18.46
C ILE A 11 -16.43 -6.32 -17.73
N ALA A 12 -17.41 -5.72 -18.40
CA ALA A 12 -18.23 -4.65 -17.87
C ALA A 12 -19.65 -4.72 -18.45
N ALA A 13 -20.61 -4.14 -17.72
CA ALA A 13 -21.99 -3.96 -18.14
C ALA A 13 -22.47 -2.58 -17.68
N ARG A 14 -23.10 -1.82 -18.59
CA ARG A 14 -23.61 -0.48 -18.31
C ARG A 14 -25.12 -0.45 -18.50
N THR A 15 -25.83 -0.02 -17.46
CA THR A 15 -27.25 0.34 -17.50
C THR A 15 -27.39 1.86 -17.50
N GLU A 16 -28.63 2.37 -17.60
CA GLU A 16 -28.88 3.83 -17.61
C GLU A 16 -28.27 4.56 -16.41
N ASN A 17 -28.34 3.94 -15.22
CA ASN A 17 -27.94 4.57 -13.96
C ASN A 17 -26.81 3.81 -13.23
N THR A 18 -26.25 2.77 -13.84
CA THR A 18 -25.26 1.94 -13.14
C THR A 18 -24.23 1.38 -14.11
N HIS A 19 -22.97 1.51 -13.74
CA HIS A 19 -21.85 0.88 -14.40
C HIS A 19 -21.30 -0.22 -13.51
N VAL A 20 -21.29 -1.45 -14.03
CA VAL A 20 -20.82 -2.65 -13.32
C VAL A 20 -19.57 -3.17 -14.03
N MET A 21 -18.50 -3.40 -13.28
CA MET A 21 -17.27 -3.99 -13.79
C MET A 21 -16.79 -5.07 -12.83
N TRP A 22 -16.16 -6.12 -13.37
CA TRP A 22 -15.53 -7.13 -12.53
C TRP A 22 -14.25 -7.66 -13.13
N LYS A 23 -13.39 -8.21 -12.28
CA LYS A 23 -12.12 -8.81 -12.68
C LYS A 23 -11.89 -10.08 -11.88
N VAL A 24 -11.39 -11.10 -12.58
CA VAL A 24 -10.99 -12.37 -12.00
C VAL A 24 -9.49 -12.36 -11.79
N PHE A 25 -9.07 -12.57 -10.55
CA PHE A 25 -7.67 -12.64 -10.18
C PHE A 25 -7.31 -14.08 -9.84
N HIS A 26 -6.31 -14.60 -10.57
CA HIS A 26 -5.74 -15.94 -10.38
C HIS A 26 -6.78 -17.08 -10.35
N ASN A 27 -7.91 -16.91 -11.05
CA ASN A 27 -9.05 -17.85 -11.04
C ASN A 27 -9.58 -18.20 -9.64
N SER A 28 -9.24 -17.41 -8.61
CA SER A 28 -9.60 -17.65 -7.22
C SER A 28 -10.56 -16.57 -6.71
N ILE A 29 -10.19 -15.30 -6.92
CA ILE A 29 -10.95 -14.15 -6.39
C ILE A 29 -11.61 -13.40 -7.54
N THR A 30 -12.91 -13.17 -7.42
CA THR A 30 -13.66 -12.27 -8.31
C THR A 30 -14.01 -11.01 -7.54
N LEU A 31 -13.52 -9.87 -8.00
CA LEU A 31 -13.89 -8.56 -7.47
C LEU A 31 -14.89 -7.89 -8.42
N ILE A 32 -15.94 -7.31 -7.87
CA ILE A 32 -17.02 -6.64 -8.60
C ILE A 32 -17.17 -5.23 -8.04
N VAL A 33 -17.20 -4.23 -8.91
CA VAL A 33 -17.49 -2.84 -8.56
C VAL A 33 -18.75 -2.39 -9.28
N LEU A 34 -19.59 -1.64 -8.56
CA LEU A 34 -20.77 -0.98 -9.09
C LEU A 34 -20.63 0.51 -8.82
N SER A 35 -20.79 1.32 -9.85
CA SER A 35 -20.83 2.77 -9.74
C SER A 35 -22.13 3.31 -10.30
N SER A 36 -22.76 4.24 -9.60
CA SER A 36 -23.92 5.00 -10.10
C SER A 36 -23.51 6.35 -10.69
N GLU A 37 -22.21 6.60 -10.85
CA GLU A 37 -21.71 7.86 -11.39
C GLU A 37 -21.77 7.87 -12.91
N GLU A 38 -22.29 8.95 -13.48
CA GLU A 38 -22.43 9.11 -14.93
C GLU A 38 -21.08 9.13 -15.65
N ASP A 39 -20.03 9.64 -14.98
CA ASP A 39 -18.67 9.82 -15.52
C ASP A 39 -17.68 8.71 -15.12
N ALA A 40 -18.14 7.62 -14.49
CA ALA A 40 -17.25 6.53 -14.10
C ALA A 40 -16.70 5.77 -15.32
N SER A 41 -15.43 6.01 -15.64
CA SER A 41 -14.73 5.32 -16.73
C SER A 41 -14.40 3.86 -16.39
N ASP A 42 -14.40 2.98 -17.39
CA ASP A 42 -13.93 1.59 -17.27
C ASP A 42 -12.49 1.53 -16.75
N PHE A 43 -11.66 2.51 -17.13
CA PHE A 43 -10.27 2.60 -16.68
C PHE A 43 -10.17 2.86 -15.17
N SER A 44 -10.91 3.83 -14.63
CA SER A 44 -10.88 4.14 -13.20
C SER A 44 -11.45 3.00 -12.36
N LEU A 45 -12.55 2.39 -12.80
CA LEU A 45 -13.13 1.22 -12.13
C LEU A 45 -12.19 0.00 -12.19
N GLY A 46 -11.57 -0.25 -13.34
CA GLY A 46 -10.60 -1.33 -13.50
C GLY A 46 -9.38 -1.11 -12.60
N ARG A 47 -8.90 0.13 -12.49
CA ARG A 47 -7.79 0.51 -11.62
C ARG A 47 -8.15 0.32 -10.15
N LEU A 48 -9.36 0.68 -9.74
CA LEU A 48 -9.84 0.44 -8.38
C LEU A 48 -9.83 -1.06 -8.05
N LEU A 49 -10.33 -1.92 -8.94
CA LEU A 49 -10.29 -3.37 -8.74
C LEU A 49 -8.86 -3.90 -8.60
N GLU A 50 -7.91 -3.38 -9.37
CA GLU A 50 -6.48 -3.72 -9.24
C GLU A 50 -5.89 -3.25 -7.91
N ASN A 51 -6.17 -2.02 -7.50
CA ASN A 51 -5.69 -1.47 -6.24
C ASN A 51 -6.23 -2.26 -5.04
N VAL A 52 -7.52 -2.64 -5.07
CA VAL A 52 -8.14 -3.49 -4.04
C VAL A 52 -7.46 -4.86 -3.99
N PHE A 53 -7.25 -5.51 -5.14
CA PHE A 53 -6.56 -6.81 -5.15
C PHE A 53 -5.12 -6.70 -4.64
N ASN A 54 -4.38 -5.68 -5.06
CA ASN A 54 -3.02 -5.47 -4.61
C ASN A 54 -2.95 -5.14 -3.11
N ALA A 55 -3.94 -4.44 -2.55
CA ALA A 55 -4.06 -4.24 -1.09
C ALA A 55 -4.34 -5.55 -0.35
N MET A 56 -5.18 -6.43 -0.90
CA MET A 56 -5.41 -7.75 -0.33
C MET A 56 -4.10 -8.56 -0.32
N VAL A 57 -3.33 -8.53 -1.41
CA VAL A 57 -2.00 -9.16 -1.48
C VAL A 57 -1.07 -8.51 -0.46
N LEU A 58 -1.03 -7.18 -0.37
CA LEU A 58 -0.17 -6.44 0.56
C LEU A 58 -0.33 -6.90 2.01
N ILE A 59 -1.57 -7.17 2.44
CA ILE A 59 -1.86 -7.47 3.84
C ILE A 59 -1.87 -8.98 4.12
N LEU A 60 -2.31 -9.81 3.17
CA LEU A 60 -2.50 -11.26 3.40
C LEU A 60 -1.49 -12.15 2.69
N GLY A 61 -0.87 -11.65 1.63
CA GLY A 61 -0.01 -12.43 0.73
C GLY A 61 -0.81 -13.15 -0.36
N LEU A 62 -0.17 -13.35 -1.51
CA LEU A 62 -0.82 -13.95 -2.68
C LEU A 62 -1.16 -15.43 -2.49
N GLU A 63 -0.37 -16.16 -1.70
CA GLU A 63 -0.61 -17.60 -1.47
C GLU A 63 -1.94 -17.84 -0.75
N GLU A 64 -2.26 -17.05 0.27
CA GLU A 64 -3.53 -17.15 1.01
C GLU A 64 -4.75 -16.81 0.14
N LEU A 65 -4.58 -15.93 -0.85
CA LEU A 65 -5.64 -15.54 -1.78
C LEU A 65 -5.87 -16.54 -2.92
N THR A 66 -4.84 -17.29 -3.31
CA THR A 66 -4.89 -18.23 -4.43
C THR A 66 -5.16 -19.66 -3.99
N ASN A 67 -4.62 -20.08 -2.85
CA ASN A 67 -4.76 -21.43 -2.31
C ASN A 67 -5.72 -21.44 -1.11
N VAL A 68 -6.96 -20.97 -1.31
CA VAL A 68 -7.95 -20.82 -0.23
C VAL A 68 -8.36 -22.18 0.33
N ARG A 69 -7.81 -22.54 1.50
CA ARG A 69 -8.16 -23.78 2.22
C ARG A 69 -9.41 -23.63 3.10
N ASN A 70 -9.63 -22.43 3.65
CA ASN A 70 -10.74 -22.15 4.55
C ASN A 70 -11.32 -20.75 4.27
N ILE A 71 -12.54 -20.73 3.71
CA ILE A 71 -13.25 -19.51 3.31
C ILE A 71 -13.61 -18.64 4.51
N GLU A 72 -14.00 -19.23 5.64
CA GLU A 72 -14.40 -18.47 6.83
C GLU A 72 -13.20 -17.79 7.49
N ARG A 73 -12.03 -18.43 7.47
CA ARG A 73 -10.77 -17.80 7.86
C ARG A 73 -10.42 -16.65 6.93
N LEU A 74 -10.46 -16.86 5.61
CA LEU A 74 -10.16 -15.81 4.64
C LEU A 74 -11.08 -14.59 4.82
N LYS A 75 -12.39 -14.79 5.00
CA LYS A 75 -13.34 -13.70 5.29
C LYS A 75 -12.99 -12.91 6.55
N LYS A 76 -12.50 -13.60 7.59
CA LYS A 76 -12.05 -12.94 8.82
C LYS A 76 -10.79 -12.12 8.58
N ASP A 77 -9.83 -12.70 7.87
CA ASP A 77 -8.54 -12.07 7.58
C ASP A 77 -8.72 -10.85 6.65
N LEU A 78 -9.63 -10.92 5.67
CA LEU A 78 -9.97 -9.79 4.79
C LEU A 78 -10.48 -8.53 5.50
N LYS A 79 -10.98 -8.66 6.73
CA LYS A 79 -11.43 -7.50 7.51
C LYS A 79 -10.28 -6.53 7.84
N SER A 80 -9.04 -7.01 7.90
CA SER A 80 -7.88 -6.11 8.09
C SER A 80 -7.67 -5.17 6.91
N CYS A 81 -8.10 -5.57 5.71
CA CYS A 81 -7.98 -4.77 4.49
C CYS A 81 -9.06 -3.70 4.37
N TYR A 82 -10.16 -3.78 5.13
CA TYR A 82 -11.33 -2.91 4.92
C TYR A 82 -10.99 -1.42 5.04
N LYS A 83 -10.20 -1.02 6.04
CA LYS A 83 -9.80 0.39 6.19
C LYS A 83 -9.00 0.91 5.00
N LEU A 84 -8.10 0.08 4.45
CA LEU A 84 -7.33 0.43 3.26
C LEU A 84 -8.24 0.48 2.02
N ILE A 85 -9.18 -0.47 1.91
CA ILE A 85 -10.15 -0.51 0.81
C ILE A 85 -11.07 0.72 0.85
N ASP A 86 -11.58 1.07 2.02
CA ASP A 86 -12.43 2.23 2.23
C ASP A 86 -11.69 3.51 1.81
N SER A 87 -10.37 3.60 2.07
CA SER A 87 -9.57 4.74 1.64
C SER A 87 -9.49 4.91 0.11
N PHE A 88 -9.58 3.83 -0.67
CA PHE A 88 -9.69 3.90 -2.14
C PHE A 88 -11.04 4.43 -2.62
N LEU A 89 -12.08 4.23 -1.82
CA LEU A 89 -13.46 4.62 -2.16
C LEU A 89 -13.76 6.08 -1.76
N GLU A 90 -12.96 6.64 -0.86
CA GLU A 90 -13.04 8.05 -0.44
C GLU A 90 -12.54 8.99 -1.56
N ARG A 91 -13.48 9.40 -2.42
CA ARG A 91 -13.24 10.29 -3.57
C ARG A 91 -12.45 11.57 -3.20
N GLY A 92 -11.52 11.94 -4.07
CA GLY A 92 -10.88 13.26 -4.10
C GLY A 92 -9.68 13.47 -3.18
N LYS A 93 -9.12 12.40 -2.60
CA LYS A 93 -8.01 12.51 -1.62
C LYS A 93 -6.60 12.33 -2.17
N SER A 94 -6.41 11.86 -3.41
CA SER A 94 -5.09 11.81 -4.08
C SER A 94 -5.21 11.57 -5.58
N PHE A 95 -4.29 12.12 -6.38
CA PHE A 95 -4.17 11.78 -7.81
C PHE A 95 -3.45 10.43 -8.03
N ALA A 96 -2.92 9.85 -6.96
CA ALA A 96 -2.21 8.58 -6.97
C ALA A 96 -3.12 7.41 -7.43
N ASP A 97 -4.42 7.47 -7.17
CA ASP A 97 -5.41 6.46 -7.58
C ASP A 97 -5.35 6.15 -9.07
N LEU A 98 -5.20 7.18 -9.89
CA LEU A 98 -5.19 7.10 -11.35
C LEU A 98 -3.79 6.94 -11.93
N THR A 99 -2.82 7.63 -11.32
CA THR A 99 -1.45 7.72 -11.84
C THR A 99 -0.56 6.57 -11.36
N GLN A 100 -0.94 5.89 -10.28
CA GLN A 100 -0.10 4.92 -9.55
C GLN A 100 1.26 5.48 -9.14
N CYS A 101 1.32 6.80 -8.91
CA CYS A 101 2.54 7.51 -8.55
C CYS A 101 2.43 8.07 -7.13
N VAL A 102 3.56 8.09 -6.42
CA VAL A 102 3.63 8.72 -5.11
C VAL A 102 3.90 10.21 -5.27
N GLU A 103 3.10 11.03 -4.59
CA GLU A 103 3.30 12.47 -4.55
C GLU A 103 4.52 12.80 -3.67
N CYS A 104 5.38 13.69 -4.14
CA CYS A 104 6.62 14.07 -3.46
C CYS A 104 6.63 15.56 -3.12
N ILE A 105 7.18 15.93 -1.96
CA ILE A 105 7.39 17.34 -1.58
C ILE A 105 8.84 17.71 -1.81
N ILE A 106 9.07 18.82 -2.52
CA ILE A 106 10.40 19.40 -2.70
C ILE A 106 10.60 20.47 -1.63
N MET A 107 11.67 20.34 -0.84
CA MET A 107 12.03 21.31 0.18
C MET A 107 13.54 21.65 0.14
N PRO A 108 13.95 22.85 0.58
CA PRO A 108 15.36 23.27 0.55
C PRO A 108 16.27 22.42 1.44
N SER A 109 15.77 21.92 2.57
CA SER A 109 16.51 21.12 3.54
C SER A 109 16.49 19.61 3.25
N ARG A 110 16.10 19.19 2.03
CA ARG A 110 15.98 17.77 1.66
C ARG A 110 17.30 17.00 1.81
N ALA A 111 18.44 17.62 1.51
CA ALA A 111 19.74 16.96 1.58
C ALA A 111 20.08 16.46 3.00
N ILE A 112 19.85 17.30 4.01
CA ILE A 112 20.11 16.96 5.42
C ILE A 112 19.18 15.82 5.86
N LEU A 113 17.90 15.89 5.50
CA LEU A 113 16.92 14.85 5.84
C LEU A 113 17.20 13.53 5.10
N GLN A 114 17.73 13.58 3.88
CA GLN A 114 18.17 12.41 3.14
C GLN A 114 19.35 11.72 3.84
N GLU A 115 20.38 12.48 4.24
CA GLU A 115 21.53 11.92 4.99
C GLU A 115 21.10 11.31 6.32
N CYS A 116 20.21 11.99 7.06
CA CYS A 116 19.63 11.46 8.29
C CYS A 116 18.86 10.16 8.04
N LEU A 117 17.99 10.13 7.00
CA LEU A 117 17.22 8.93 6.66
C LEU A 117 18.12 7.76 6.27
N GLU A 118 19.17 8.00 5.49
CA GLU A 118 20.12 6.95 5.09
C GLU A 118 20.91 6.41 6.28
N ALA A 119 21.36 7.29 7.18
CA ALA A 119 22.00 6.89 8.43
C ALA A 119 21.04 6.05 9.29
N PHE A 120 19.78 6.45 9.39
CA PHE A 120 18.76 5.69 10.11
C PHE A 120 18.50 4.33 9.49
N ALA A 121 18.27 4.28 8.17
CA ALA A 121 17.98 3.04 7.47
C ALA A 121 19.17 2.07 7.61
N SER A 122 20.40 2.57 7.48
CA SER A 122 21.61 1.77 7.68
C SER A 122 21.73 1.21 9.09
N ALA A 123 21.38 2.00 10.11
CA ALA A 123 21.49 1.61 11.50
C ALA A 123 20.35 0.65 11.92
N ALA A 124 19.17 0.81 11.31
CA ALA A 124 18.06 -0.13 11.36
C ALA A 124 18.22 -1.34 10.40
N GLU A 125 19.42 -1.59 9.85
CA GLU A 125 19.74 -2.67 8.89
C GLU A 125 18.74 -2.79 7.71
N SER A 126 18.11 -1.69 7.35
CA SER A 126 17.12 -1.60 6.28
C SER A 126 17.69 -0.94 5.05
N ARG A 127 17.36 -1.48 3.88
CA ARG A 127 17.69 -0.85 2.60
C ARG A 127 16.57 0.03 2.08
N PHE A 128 15.34 -0.19 2.56
CA PHE A 128 14.15 0.48 2.08
C PHE A 128 13.62 1.38 3.19
N GLY A 129 13.85 2.67 3.04
CA GLY A 129 13.33 3.69 3.95
C GLY A 129 12.78 4.90 3.21
N CYS A 130 11.68 5.46 3.71
CA CYS A 130 11.16 6.75 3.29
C CYS A 130 10.67 7.58 4.46
N LEU A 131 10.65 8.89 4.27
CA LEU A 131 10.12 9.87 5.20
C LEU A 131 8.84 10.47 4.62
N LEU A 132 7.74 10.30 5.33
CA LEU A 132 6.41 10.73 4.94
C LEU A 132 5.98 11.96 5.73
N VAL A 133 5.34 12.89 5.02
CA VAL A 133 4.60 14.01 5.61
C VAL A 133 3.17 13.96 5.05
N GLY A 134 2.22 13.55 5.90
CA GLY A 134 0.85 13.25 5.48
C GLY A 134 0.81 12.15 4.40
N SER A 135 0.44 12.50 3.17
CA SER A 135 0.38 11.60 2.01
C SER A 135 1.57 11.67 1.07
N HIS A 136 2.60 12.45 1.40
CA HIS A 136 3.69 12.76 0.48
C HIS A 136 5.03 12.22 0.99
N ILE A 137 5.87 11.78 0.05
CA ILE A 137 7.26 11.44 0.35
C ILE A 137 8.12 12.72 0.32
N LEU A 138 8.83 12.97 1.40
CA LEU A 138 9.78 14.08 1.52
C LEU A 138 11.17 13.68 1.02
N CYS A 139 11.64 12.52 1.47
CA CYS A 139 12.88 11.90 1.04
C CYS A 139 12.77 10.37 1.17
N ALA A 140 13.56 9.64 0.38
CA ALA A 140 13.59 8.19 0.44
C ALA A 140 14.95 7.67 -0.04
N THR A 141 15.35 6.54 0.50
CA THR A 141 16.52 5.76 0.08
C THR A 141 16.47 5.41 -1.41
N GLU A 142 17.62 5.21 -2.04
CA GLU A 142 17.69 4.86 -3.47
C GLU A 142 16.90 3.59 -3.80
N GLN A 143 16.98 2.58 -2.94
CA GLN A 143 16.30 1.31 -3.12
C GLN A 143 14.78 1.45 -2.99
N TRP A 144 14.29 2.41 -2.20
CA TRP A 144 12.85 2.71 -2.16
C TRP A 144 12.34 3.17 -3.53
N TRP A 145 13.10 3.98 -4.25
CA TRP A 145 12.72 4.43 -5.61
C TRP A 145 12.80 3.32 -6.66
N GLN A 146 13.43 2.18 -6.35
CA GLN A 146 13.45 1.00 -7.20
C GLN A 146 12.24 0.10 -6.99
N LEU A 147 11.41 0.35 -5.97
CA LEU A 147 10.12 -0.33 -5.81
C LEU A 147 9.21 -0.02 -7.00
N ALA A 148 8.35 -0.95 -7.36
CA ALA A 148 7.35 -0.67 -8.37
C ALA A 148 6.41 0.44 -7.87
N ALA A 149 6.10 1.41 -8.73
CA ALA A 149 5.32 2.58 -8.35
C ALA A 149 3.98 2.25 -7.64
N PRO A 150 3.20 1.23 -8.07
CA PRO A 150 1.99 0.82 -7.36
C PRO A 150 2.26 0.32 -5.93
N GLU A 151 3.40 -0.30 -5.67
CA GLU A 151 3.76 -0.81 -4.34
C GLU A 151 4.13 0.34 -3.41
N ALA A 152 4.98 1.24 -3.87
CA ALA A 152 5.34 2.45 -3.13
C ALA A 152 4.10 3.26 -2.74
N MET A 153 3.15 3.41 -3.68
CA MET A 153 1.85 4.05 -3.42
C MET A 153 1.03 3.31 -2.35
N LEU A 154 0.89 2.00 -2.48
CA LEU A 154 0.12 1.19 -1.53
C LEU A 154 0.70 1.24 -0.12
N LEU A 155 2.03 1.29 0.02
CA LEU A 155 2.68 1.42 1.32
C LEU A 155 2.36 2.77 1.98
N VAL A 156 2.40 3.87 1.23
CA VAL A 156 2.01 5.20 1.74
C VAL A 156 0.54 5.21 2.16
N TRP A 157 -0.34 4.58 1.39
CA TRP A 157 -1.76 4.51 1.75
C TRP A 157 -2.05 3.59 2.92
N LEU A 158 -1.30 2.51 3.07
CA LEU A 158 -1.35 1.69 4.26
C LEU A 158 -1.08 2.54 5.51
N VAL A 159 -0.02 3.36 5.52
CA VAL A 159 0.25 4.28 6.64
C VAL A 159 -0.94 5.17 6.97
N ARG A 160 -1.57 5.76 5.94
CA ARG A 160 -2.74 6.65 6.08
C ARG A 160 -3.99 5.95 6.61
N SER A 161 -4.17 4.67 6.24
CA SER A 161 -5.33 3.86 6.66
C SER A 161 -5.22 3.36 8.10
N LEU A 162 -4.01 3.33 8.65
CA LEU A 162 -3.72 2.89 10.00
C LEU A 162 -4.02 3.99 11.01
N SER A 163 -4.45 3.58 12.21
CA SER A 163 -4.65 4.50 13.34
C SER A 163 -3.32 5.14 13.77
N PRO A 164 -3.30 6.41 14.21
CA PRO A 164 -2.09 7.07 14.70
C PRO A 164 -1.47 6.31 15.87
N HIS A 165 -0.20 5.94 15.74
CA HIS A 165 0.59 5.24 16.74
C HIS A 165 2.05 5.69 16.65
N SER A 166 2.74 5.74 17.80
CA SER A 166 4.15 6.14 17.90
C SER A 166 5.09 5.22 17.13
N SER A 167 4.80 3.92 17.15
CA SER A 167 5.50 2.92 16.35
C SER A 167 4.55 1.80 15.93
N ARG A 168 4.80 1.20 14.76
CA ARG A 168 4.02 0.08 14.21
C ARG A 168 4.97 -0.96 13.63
N ASP A 169 4.55 -2.21 13.71
CA ASP A 169 5.23 -3.35 13.13
C ASP A 169 4.21 -4.35 12.63
N LEU A 170 4.19 -4.54 11.32
CA LEU A 170 3.23 -5.39 10.65
C LEU A 170 3.88 -6.07 9.45
N PRO A 171 3.51 -7.33 9.14
CA PRO A 171 3.97 -7.98 7.92
C PRO A 171 3.25 -7.38 6.71
N VAL A 172 3.99 -7.15 5.63
CA VAL A 172 3.44 -6.78 4.32
C VAL A 172 4.07 -7.61 3.20
N TYR A 173 3.34 -7.83 2.11
CA TYR A 173 3.83 -8.54 0.93
C TYR A 173 3.85 -7.60 -0.25
N LEU A 174 4.95 -7.52 -1.00
CA LEU A 174 5.02 -6.63 -2.16
C LEU A 174 4.32 -7.29 -3.36
N PRO A 175 3.19 -6.76 -3.87
CA PRO A 175 2.36 -7.45 -4.86
C PRO A 175 3.07 -7.84 -6.18
N GLN A 176 4.11 -7.12 -6.56
CA GLN A 176 4.94 -7.37 -7.75
C GLN A 176 6.31 -7.93 -7.38
N GLY A 177 6.98 -7.33 -6.40
CA GLY A 177 8.36 -7.70 -6.04
C GLY A 177 8.46 -9.03 -5.30
N SER A 178 7.56 -9.29 -4.35
CA SER A 178 7.64 -10.46 -3.47
C SER A 178 6.26 -10.80 -2.87
N PRO A 179 5.31 -11.27 -3.68
CA PRO A 179 3.91 -11.41 -3.26
C PRO A 179 3.67 -12.57 -2.28
N THR A 180 4.65 -13.46 -2.10
CA THR A 180 4.58 -14.64 -1.22
C THR A 180 5.52 -14.58 -0.03
N VAL A 181 6.40 -13.58 0.03
CA VAL A 181 7.39 -13.43 1.11
C VAL A 181 7.02 -12.20 1.94
N PRO A 182 6.75 -12.33 3.25
CA PRO A 182 6.44 -11.20 4.08
C PRO A 182 7.70 -10.39 4.38
N HIS A 183 7.59 -9.08 4.23
CA HIS A 183 8.52 -8.08 4.72
C HIS A 183 7.98 -7.45 5.99
N ARG A 184 8.88 -7.03 6.86
CA ARG A 184 8.51 -6.33 8.09
C ARG A 184 8.37 -4.85 7.79
N PHE A 185 7.14 -4.35 7.88
CA PHE A 185 6.82 -2.95 7.67
C PHE A 185 6.80 -2.23 9.01
N LEU A 186 7.79 -1.35 9.21
CA LEU A 186 7.94 -0.57 10.42
C LEU A 186 7.57 0.88 10.13
N THR A 187 6.78 1.50 11.00
CA THR A 187 6.57 2.95 10.95
C THR A 187 6.83 3.58 12.30
N PHE A 188 7.39 4.79 12.29
CA PHE A 188 7.74 5.55 13.48
C PHE A 188 7.29 6.99 13.33
N GLN A 189 6.46 7.46 14.26
CA GLN A 189 6.00 8.84 14.27
C GLN A 189 7.06 9.72 14.93
N LEU A 190 7.61 10.68 14.19
CA LEU A 190 8.56 11.66 14.71
C LEU A 190 7.81 12.84 15.35
N VAL A 191 6.92 13.45 14.57
CA VAL A 191 6.01 14.52 14.98
C VAL A 191 4.63 14.24 14.40
N PRO A 192 3.55 14.91 14.86
CA PRO A 192 2.26 14.83 14.19
C PRO A 192 2.39 15.03 12.68
N ASP A 193 1.76 14.15 11.90
CA ASP A 193 1.81 14.10 10.43
C ASP A 193 3.16 13.77 9.79
N MET A 194 4.22 13.47 10.54
CA MET A 194 5.53 13.07 10.01
C MET A 194 5.95 11.69 10.51
N GLU A 195 6.14 10.76 9.58
CA GLU A 195 6.45 9.37 9.88
C GLU A 195 7.63 8.85 9.05
N ILE A 196 8.53 8.11 9.69
CA ILE A 196 9.51 7.29 8.98
C ILE A 196 8.88 5.93 8.71
N VAL A 197 9.06 5.43 7.49
CA VAL A 197 8.66 4.09 7.08
C VAL A 197 9.90 3.30 6.69
N LEU A 198 10.01 2.07 7.20
CA LEU A 198 11.06 1.13 6.83
C LEU A 198 10.43 -0.20 6.37
N LEU A 199 11.03 -0.80 5.35
CA LEU A 199 10.77 -2.16 4.91
C LEU A 199 12.00 -3.02 5.19
N CYS A 200 11.92 -3.79 6.27
CA CYS A 200 13.01 -4.64 6.74
C CYS A 200 12.75 -6.12 6.43
N GLY A 201 13.82 -6.90 6.43
CA GLY A 201 13.73 -8.36 6.48
C GLY A 201 13.38 -8.86 7.89
N PRO A 202 13.78 -10.09 8.27
CA PRO A 202 13.51 -10.65 9.59
C PRO A 202 14.25 -9.93 10.73
N ASN A 203 15.37 -9.25 10.43
CA ASN A 203 16.14 -8.41 11.36
C ASN A 203 16.01 -6.93 10.94
N PRO A 204 16.12 -5.95 11.85
CA PRO A 204 16.36 -6.03 13.31
C PRO A 204 15.08 -5.94 14.16
N SER A 205 15.18 -6.09 15.48
CA SER A 205 14.03 -6.01 16.40
C SER A 205 13.49 -4.58 16.57
N LEU A 206 12.16 -4.42 16.72
CA LEU A 206 11.47 -3.14 16.93
C LEU A 206 12.07 -2.27 18.04
N GLN A 207 12.52 -2.89 19.14
CA GLN A 207 13.05 -2.18 20.29
C GLN A 207 14.38 -1.49 19.95
N CYS A 208 15.26 -2.19 19.23
CA CYS A 208 16.52 -1.61 18.76
C CYS A 208 16.30 -0.40 17.86
N VAL A 209 15.30 -0.46 16.97
CA VAL A 209 15.01 0.64 16.04
C VAL A 209 14.38 1.84 16.76
N THR A 210 13.50 1.59 17.74
CA THR A 210 12.86 2.66 18.52
C THR A 210 13.87 3.51 19.28
N ASP A 211 14.90 2.89 19.85
CA ASP A 211 15.96 3.61 20.55
C ASP A 211 16.72 4.56 19.61
N GLU A 212 16.92 4.17 18.35
CA GLU A 212 17.57 5.01 17.34
C GLU A 212 16.69 6.14 16.80
N VAL A 213 15.37 5.96 16.75
CA VAL A 213 14.43 7.04 16.38
C VAL A 213 14.60 8.25 17.29
N SER A 214 14.84 8.00 18.59
CA SER A 214 15.12 9.04 19.58
C SER A 214 16.33 9.88 19.18
N VAL A 215 17.40 9.25 18.72
CA VAL A 215 18.65 9.91 18.32
C VAL A 215 18.47 10.75 17.05
N LEU A 216 17.64 10.30 16.12
CA LEU A 216 17.31 11.06 14.90
C LEU A 216 16.43 12.25 15.15
N TYR A 217 15.43 12.13 16.03
CA TYR A 217 14.59 13.26 16.42
C TYR A 217 15.46 14.44 16.89
N PHE A 218 16.52 14.17 17.67
CA PHE A 218 17.47 15.20 18.13
C PHE A 218 18.46 15.70 17.08
N LYS A 219 18.64 15.02 15.94
CA LYS A 219 19.51 15.49 14.85
C LYS A 219 18.75 16.30 13.79
N CYS A 220 17.44 16.09 13.69
CA CYS A 220 16.58 16.76 12.71
C CYS A 220 15.89 18.03 13.27
N VAL A 221 15.87 18.23 14.59
CA VAL A 221 15.40 19.43 15.30
C VAL A 221 16.58 20.29 15.71
#